data_AF-A0A0E0K9T5-F1
#
_entry.id   AF-A0A0E0K9T5-F1
#
_cell.length_a   1.000
_cell.length_b   1.000
_cell.length_c   1.000
_cell.angle_alpha   90.00
_cell.angle_beta   90.00
_cell.angle_gamma   90.00
#
_symmetry.space_group_name_H-M   'P 1'
#
loop_
_entity.id
_entity.type
_entity.pdbx_description
1 polymer ?
#
loop_
_entity_poly.entity_id
_entity_poly.type
_entity_poly.pdbx_seq_one_letter_code
_entity_poly.pdbx_strand_id
1 'polypeptide(L)'
;MALSSSHLLAFSPPSATFRRARHAGGGRGRAGATGRFMACSSPPPPDVVVTRERGKNAKLIAALEKHNVRTLELPLIKHVEGPDTDRLSAVLRDEKFDWITITSPEAAAVFLEGWKAAGNPKVRIAVVGTGTARVFDEVMQYNDGSLEVAFSPSKAMGKFLASELPRTTETTCKVLYPASAKAGHEIQNGLSDRGFEVTRLNTYTTVPVQDVDPLILKPALSAPVVAVASPSALRAWLNLASQVDNWGNAIACIGETTASAAKKFGLKSIYYPSHPGLDGWVESILEALRAHGQPKEAPGC
;
A
#
# COMPACT_ATOMS: atom_id res chain seq x y z
N MET A 1 26.29 23.53 -28.44
CA MET A 1 25.43 24.72 -28.19
C MET A 1 23.99 24.20 -28.18
N ALA A 2 23.16 24.31 -27.16
CA ALA A 2 23.16 25.14 -25.96
C ALA A 2 22.66 24.33 -24.75
N LEU A 3 23.20 24.65 -23.57
CA LEU A 3 22.80 24.14 -22.26
C LEU A 3 21.66 25.03 -21.73
N SER A 4 20.57 24.44 -21.24
CA SER A 4 19.50 25.18 -20.56
C SER A 4 19.49 24.81 -19.08
N SER A 5 20.13 25.66 -18.28
CA SER A 5 20.14 25.64 -16.82
C SER A 5 18.80 26.08 -16.27
N SER A 6 18.18 25.28 -15.40
CA SER A 6 16.99 25.70 -14.62
C SER A 6 17.42 25.96 -13.19
N HIS A 7 17.34 27.22 -12.79
CA HIS A 7 17.69 27.73 -11.47
C HIS A 7 16.69 27.29 -10.40
N LEU A 8 17.24 26.80 -9.28
CA LEU A 8 16.55 26.60 -8.01
C LEU A 8 16.22 27.96 -7.40
N LEU A 9 14.94 28.24 -7.15
CA LEU A 9 14.50 29.38 -6.34
C LEU A 9 14.49 28.97 -4.86
N ALA A 10 15.31 29.67 -4.07
CA ALA A 10 15.35 29.56 -2.62
C ALA A 10 14.13 30.27 -2.00
N PHE A 11 13.40 29.57 -1.14
CA PHE A 11 12.31 30.14 -0.33
C PHE A 11 12.88 30.63 1.00
N SER A 12 12.74 31.93 1.30
CA SER A 12 13.04 32.52 2.61
C SER A 12 11.78 32.57 3.49
N PRO A 13 11.86 32.34 4.81
CA PRO A 13 10.70 32.43 5.70
C PRO A 13 10.45 33.89 6.16
N PRO A 14 9.19 34.28 6.43
CA PRO A 14 8.88 35.61 6.94
C PRO A 14 9.17 35.71 8.44
N SER A 15 9.85 36.78 8.82
CA SER A 15 10.05 37.21 10.20
C SER A 15 8.77 37.86 10.72
N ALA A 16 8.17 37.31 11.78
CA ALA A 16 7.06 37.94 12.50
C ALA A 16 7.49 38.27 13.93
N THR A 17 7.79 39.54 14.15
CA THR A 17 8.01 40.16 15.46
C THR A 17 6.67 40.48 16.10
N PHE A 18 6.28 39.75 17.15
CA PHE A 18 5.10 40.10 17.94
C PHE A 18 5.46 41.04 19.09
N ARG A 19 4.83 42.23 19.07
CA ARG A 19 4.90 43.25 20.10
C ARG A 19 4.21 42.80 21.39
N ARG A 20 4.88 43.08 22.50
CA ARG A 20 4.49 42.83 23.88
C ARG A 20 3.47 43.89 24.35
N ALA A 21 2.25 43.48 24.68
CA ALA A 21 1.28 44.34 25.37
C ALA A 21 1.37 44.11 26.89
N ARG A 22 1.61 45.20 27.63
CA ARG A 22 1.53 45.26 29.10
C ARG A 22 0.07 45.46 29.50
N HIS A 23 -0.42 44.69 30.45
CA HIS A 23 -1.50 45.14 31.33
C HIS A 23 -1.18 44.77 32.78
N ALA A 24 -1.21 45.80 33.63
CA ALA A 24 -1.18 45.72 35.07
C ALA A 24 -2.62 45.68 35.59
N GLY A 25 -2.85 44.94 36.68
CA GLY A 25 -4.12 44.92 37.40
C GLY A 25 -4.07 43.90 38.53
N GLY A 26 -3.78 44.38 39.74
CA GLY A 26 -3.76 43.57 40.96
C GLY A 26 -5.15 43.32 41.53
N GLY A 27 -5.29 42.21 42.26
CA GLY A 27 -6.44 41.88 43.09
C GLY A 27 -6.16 40.65 43.94
N ARG A 28 -6.10 40.84 45.26
CA ARG A 28 -5.84 39.81 46.29
C ARG A 28 -7.10 38.99 46.60
N GLY A 29 -6.91 37.68 46.76
CA GLY A 29 -7.49 36.88 47.86
C GLY A 29 -8.72 36.03 47.56
N ARG A 30 -8.56 34.69 47.53
CA ARG A 30 -8.87 33.76 48.64
C ARG A 30 -8.65 32.30 48.21
N ALA A 31 -8.28 31.49 49.18
CA ALA A 31 -7.91 30.09 49.07
C ALA A 31 -9.11 29.16 48.79
N GLY A 32 -8.80 27.97 48.26
CA GLY A 32 -9.49 26.74 48.66
C GLY A 32 -10.36 26.07 47.61
N ALA A 33 -9.75 25.47 46.60
CA ALA A 33 -10.20 24.22 46.01
C ALA A 33 -9.06 23.63 45.19
N THR A 34 -8.28 22.72 45.79
CA THR A 34 -7.38 21.83 45.02
C THR A 34 -8.25 20.82 44.29
N GLY A 35 -8.96 21.29 43.25
CA GLY A 35 -9.46 20.45 42.19
C GLY A 35 -8.24 19.84 41.53
N ARG A 36 -7.97 18.57 41.83
CA ARG A 36 -7.00 17.77 41.13
C ARG A 36 -7.51 17.70 39.69
N PHE A 37 -7.06 18.62 38.83
CA PHE A 37 -7.20 18.47 37.40
C PHE A 37 -6.52 17.15 37.10
N MET A 38 -7.31 16.09 36.89
CA MET A 38 -6.81 14.93 36.18
C MET A 38 -6.40 15.49 34.84
N ALA A 39 -5.09 15.63 34.64
CA ALA A 39 -4.57 15.77 33.30
C ALA A 39 -5.21 14.61 32.53
N CYS A 40 -6.09 14.92 31.58
CA CYS A 40 -6.50 13.97 30.58
C CYS A 40 -5.20 13.61 29.87
N SER A 41 -4.52 12.56 30.34
CA SER A 41 -3.36 12.01 29.69
C SER A 41 -3.84 11.65 28.31
N SER A 42 -3.38 12.40 27.31
CA SER A 42 -3.60 12.07 25.91
C SER A 42 -3.27 10.60 25.74
N PRO A 43 -4.13 9.82 25.05
CA PRO A 43 -3.92 8.39 24.90
C PRO A 43 -2.49 8.14 24.40
N PRO A 44 -1.80 7.14 24.94
CA PRO A 44 -0.42 6.87 24.56
C PRO A 44 -0.35 6.66 23.03
N PRO A 45 0.72 7.14 22.37
CA PRO A 45 0.84 7.06 20.92
C PRO A 45 0.72 5.60 20.46
N PRO A 46 0.19 5.33 19.26
CA PRO A 46 0.06 3.98 18.74
C PRO A 46 1.44 3.35 18.53
N ASP A 47 1.50 2.02 18.62
CA ASP A 47 2.73 1.27 18.35
C ASP A 47 2.96 1.15 16.84
N VAL A 48 1.91 1.01 16.05
CA VAL A 48 2.03 0.96 14.58
C VAL A 48 0.90 1.68 13.87
N VAL A 49 1.22 2.37 12.79
CA VAL A 49 0.24 2.91 11.84
C VAL A 49 0.08 1.95 10.68
N VAL A 50 -1.15 1.56 10.35
CA VAL A 50 -1.46 0.73 9.18
C VAL A 50 -2.10 1.58 8.08
N THR A 51 -1.54 1.49 6.87
CA THR A 51 -1.75 2.53 5.83
C THR A 51 -2.51 2.08 4.58
N ARG A 52 -3.00 0.83 4.56
CA ARG A 52 -3.75 0.30 3.39
C ARG A 52 -5.08 1.00 3.22
N GLU A 53 -5.71 0.75 2.08
CA GLU A 53 -7.06 1.20 1.77
C GLU A 53 -8.04 0.87 2.89
N ARG A 54 -9.03 1.74 3.08
CA ARG A 54 -10.07 1.58 4.10
C ARG A 54 -10.73 0.21 3.96
N GLY A 55 -10.85 -0.51 5.09
CA GLY A 55 -11.46 -1.84 5.13
C GLY A 55 -10.52 -2.99 4.75
N LYS A 56 -9.29 -2.73 4.28
CA LYS A 56 -8.31 -3.78 3.94
C LYS A 56 -7.31 -4.06 5.07
N ASN A 57 -7.36 -3.34 6.19
CA ASN A 57 -6.44 -3.52 7.33
C ASN A 57 -6.96 -4.50 8.41
N ALA A 58 -8.23 -4.87 8.41
CA ALA A 58 -8.85 -5.63 9.52
C ALA A 58 -8.08 -6.91 9.89
N LYS A 59 -7.65 -7.71 8.90
CA LYS A 59 -6.87 -8.94 9.15
C LYS A 59 -5.50 -8.66 9.78
N LEU A 60 -4.84 -7.57 9.38
CA LEU A 60 -3.56 -7.15 9.95
C LEU A 60 -3.74 -6.65 11.38
N ILE A 61 -4.74 -5.81 11.60
CA ILE A 61 -5.09 -5.28 12.94
C ILE A 61 -5.36 -6.45 13.89
N ALA A 62 -6.26 -7.37 13.51
CA ALA A 62 -6.58 -8.54 14.33
C ALA A 62 -5.38 -9.47 14.58
N ALA A 63 -4.44 -9.56 13.64
CA ALA A 63 -3.22 -10.34 13.85
C ALA A 63 -2.26 -9.65 14.84
N LEU A 64 -2.10 -8.33 14.76
CA LEU A 64 -1.27 -7.53 15.66
C LEU A 64 -1.84 -7.42 17.07
N GLU A 65 -3.17 -7.38 17.21
CA GLU A 65 -3.86 -7.38 18.51
C GLU A 65 -3.53 -8.63 19.34
N LYS A 66 -3.36 -9.80 18.69
CA LYS A 66 -2.91 -11.04 19.36
C LYS A 66 -1.52 -10.92 20.01
N HIS A 67 -0.73 -9.94 19.58
CA HIS A 67 0.58 -9.62 20.13
C HIS A 67 0.57 -8.37 21.03
N ASN A 68 -0.61 -7.90 21.45
CA ASN A 68 -0.81 -6.68 22.24
C ASN A 68 -0.24 -5.41 21.59
N VAL A 69 -0.15 -5.38 20.26
CA VAL A 69 0.31 -4.21 19.51
C VAL A 69 -0.86 -3.25 19.30
N ARG A 70 -0.73 -1.99 19.73
CA ARG A 70 -1.75 -0.96 19.53
C ARG A 70 -1.63 -0.38 18.14
N THR A 71 -2.63 -0.63 17.32
CA THR A 71 -2.65 -0.16 15.93
C THR A 71 -3.45 1.14 15.79
N LEU A 72 -3.01 2.01 14.88
CA LEU A 72 -3.80 3.13 14.38
C LEU A 72 -4.05 2.91 12.89
N GLU A 73 -5.32 2.79 12.50
CA GLU A 73 -5.67 2.73 11.08
C GLU A 73 -5.66 4.13 10.48
N LEU A 74 -4.80 4.34 9.49
CA LEU A 74 -4.71 5.59 8.74
C LEU A 74 -4.66 5.28 7.23
N PRO A 75 -5.81 5.07 6.58
CA PRO A 75 -5.82 4.74 5.15
C PRO A 75 -5.25 5.89 4.32
N LEU A 76 -4.16 5.64 3.58
CA LEU A 76 -3.46 6.68 2.80
C LEU A 76 -3.68 6.58 1.31
N ILE A 77 -4.26 5.48 0.85
CA ILE A 77 -4.53 5.22 -0.56
C ILE A 77 -5.94 4.66 -0.72
N LYS A 78 -6.47 4.83 -1.92
CA LYS A 78 -7.70 4.19 -2.39
C LYS A 78 -7.52 3.74 -3.83
N HIS A 79 -8.26 2.71 -4.21
CA HIS A 79 -8.43 2.34 -5.60
C HIS A 79 -9.61 3.09 -6.19
N VAL A 80 -9.45 3.55 -7.42
CA VAL A 80 -10.50 4.17 -8.22
C VAL A 80 -10.48 3.54 -9.61
N GLU A 81 -11.59 3.67 -10.33
CA GLU A 81 -11.71 3.18 -11.71
C GLU A 81 -10.59 3.72 -12.59
N GLY A 82 -10.07 2.85 -13.44
CA GLY A 82 -9.07 3.18 -14.45
C GLY A 82 -9.72 3.56 -15.78
N PRO A 83 -8.93 4.04 -16.74
CA PRO A 83 -9.45 4.48 -18.04
C PRO A 83 -10.10 3.35 -18.86
N ASP A 84 -9.77 2.08 -18.59
CA ASP A 84 -10.32 0.93 -19.33
C ASP A 84 -11.37 0.13 -18.53
N THR A 85 -11.85 0.65 -17.39
CA THR A 85 -12.80 -0.06 -16.51
C THR A 85 -14.05 -0.50 -17.27
N ASP A 86 -14.68 0.43 -17.98
CA ASP A 86 -15.95 0.20 -18.69
C ASP A 86 -15.79 -0.81 -19.84
N ARG A 87 -14.56 -0.96 -20.37
CA ARG A 87 -14.27 -1.87 -21.48
C ARG A 87 -14.16 -3.32 -21.04
N LEU A 88 -13.85 -3.57 -19.76
CA LEU A 88 -13.54 -4.92 -19.26
C LEU A 88 -14.68 -5.92 -19.53
N SER A 89 -15.93 -5.53 -19.23
CA SER A 89 -17.06 -6.44 -19.40
C SER A 89 -17.36 -6.73 -20.87
N ALA A 90 -17.22 -5.75 -21.75
CA ALA A 90 -17.42 -5.91 -23.19
C ALA A 90 -16.35 -6.83 -23.80
N VAL A 91 -15.07 -6.57 -23.48
CA VAL A 91 -13.96 -7.41 -23.94
C VAL A 91 -14.12 -8.87 -23.49
N LEU A 92 -14.59 -9.10 -22.27
CA LEU A 92 -14.84 -10.46 -21.76
C LEU A 92 -16.03 -11.16 -22.44
N ARG A 93 -17.02 -10.42 -22.95
CA ARG A 93 -18.15 -11.00 -23.72
C ARG A 93 -17.79 -11.28 -25.16
N ASP A 94 -17.08 -10.34 -25.77
CA ASP A 94 -16.92 -10.29 -27.23
C ASP A 94 -15.70 -11.10 -27.69
N GLU A 95 -14.72 -11.32 -26.81
CA GLU A 95 -13.48 -12.03 -27.10
C GLU A 95 -13.25 -13.26 -26.22
N LYS A 96 -12.51 -14.23 -26.75
CA LYS A 96 -12.04 -15.40 -26.01
C LYS A 96 -10.55 -15.27 -25.72
N PHE A 97 -10.19 -15.52 -24.47
CA PHE A 97 -8.80 -15.51 -24.01
C PHE A 97 -8.41 -16.90 -23.50
N ASP A 98 -7.20 -17.33 -23.83
CA ASP A 98 -6.62 -18.56 -23.29
C ASP A 98 -6.22 -18.37 -21.82
N TRP A 99 -5.86 -17.15 -21.45
CA TRP A 99 -5.48 -16.77 -20.10
C TRP A 99 -6.00 -15.40 -19.70
N ILE A 100 -6.45 -15.30 -18.45
CA ILE A 100 -6.57 -14.04 -17.73
C ILE A 100 -5.44 -13.96 -16.71
N THR A 101 -4.60 -12.94 -16.80
CA THR A 101 -3.49 -12.75 -15.86
C THR A 101 -3.87 -11.75 -14.76
N ILE A 102 -3.79 -12.18 -13.50
CA ILE A 102 -4.22 -11.41 -12.34
C ILE A 102 -3.07 -11.30 -11.33
N THR A 103 -2.61 -10.08 -11.10
CA THR A 103 -1.31 -9.85 -10.43
C THR A 103 -1.43 -9.28 -9.02
N SER A 104 -2.64 -9.03 -8.54
CA SER A 104 -2.90 -8.55 -7.19
C SER A 104 -4.32 -8.91 -6.73
N PRO A 105 -4.59 -8.93 -5.42
CA PRO A 105 -5.95 -9.11 -4.90
C PRO A 105 -6.93 -8.05 -5.40
N GLU A 106 -6.46 -6.83 -5.65
CA GLU A 106 -7.33 -5.77 -6.18
C GLU A 106 -7.67 -6.01 -7.66
N ALA A 107 -6.69 -6.41 -8.48
CA ALA A 107 -6.96 -6.78 -9.86
C ALA A 107 -7.96 -7.95 -9.94
N ALA A 108 -7.90 -8.89 -8.98
CA ALA A 108 -8.86 -9.98 -8.87
C ALA A 108 -10.27 -9.48 -8.57
N ALA A 109 -10.42 -8.55 -7.61
CA ALA A 109 -11.72 -7.96 -7.26
C ALA A 109 -12.36 -7.23 -8.45
N VAL A 110 -11.60 -6.33 -9.09
CA VAL A 110 -12.05 -5.58 -10.29
C VAL A 110 -12.38 -6.53 -11.44
N PHE A 111 -11.56 -7.57 -11.65
CA PHE A 111 -11.83 -8.59 -12.64
C PHE A 111 -13.14 -9.33 -12.37
N LEU A 112 -13.40 -9.75 -11.13
CA LEU A 112 -14.61 -10.48 -10.77
C LEU A 112 -15.88 -9.65 -11.00
N GLU A 113 -15.83 -8.34 -10.74
CA GLU A 113 -16.93 -7.42 -11.06
C GLU A 113 -17.19 -7.38 -12.57
N GLY A 114 -16.15 -7.15 -13.38
CA GLY A 114 -16.26 -7.15 -14.84
C GLY A 114 -16.68 -8.49 -15.43
N TRP A 115 -16.20 -9.60 -14.86
CA TRP A 115 -16.55 -10.97 -15.27
C TRP A 115 -18.01 -11.31 -14.99
N LYS A 116 -18.54 -10.91 -13.83
CA LYS A 116 -19.97 -11.02 -13.52
C LYS A 116 -20.82 -10.16 -14.46
N ALA A 117 -20.40 -8.91 -14.72
CA ALA A 117 -21.06 -8.03 -15.68
C ALA A 117 -21.00 -8.54 -17.13
N ALA A 118 -20.04 -9.39 -17.45
CA ALA A 118 -19.93 -10.08 -18.74
C ALA A 118 -20.82 -11.34 -18.84
N GLY A 119 -21.57 -11.70 -17.79
CA GLY A 119 -22.38 -12.91 -17.79
C GLY A 119 -21.58 -14.19 -17.51
N ASN A 120 -20.50 -14.08 -16.75
CA ASN A 120 -19.70 -15.20 -16.24
C ASN A 120 -19.12 -16.12 -17.33
N PRO A 121 -18.44 -15.59 -18.37
CA PRO A 121 -17.87 -16.41 -19.44
C PRO A 121 -16.84 -17.41 -18.90
N LYS A 122 -16.65 -18.53 -19.59
CA LYS A 122 -15.64 -19.52 -19.18
C LYS A 122 -14.22 -18.95 -19.32
N VAL A 123 -13.46 -18.90 -18.23
CA VAL A 123 -12.13 -18.29 -18.16
C VAL A 123 -11.13 -19.16 -17.40
N ARG A 124 -9.87 -19.08 -17.84
CA ARG A 124 -8.72 -19.72 -17.19
C ARG A 124 -7.78 -18.63 -16.64
N ILE A 125 -7.49 -18.68 -15.35
CA ILE A 125 -6.80 -17.60 -14.64
C ILE A 125 -5.40 -18.03 -14.24
N ALA A 126 -4.44 -17.15 -14.49
CA ALA A 126 -3.08 -17.21 -13.97
C ALA A 126 -2.90 -16.12 -12.90
N VAL A 127 -2.57 -16.51 -11.67
CA VAL A 127 -2.48 -15.60 -10.53
C VAL A 127 -1.05 -15.41 -10.04
N VAL A 128 -0.71 -14.21 -9.58
CA VAL A 128 0.56 -13.96 -8.89
C VAL A 128 0.34 -14.02 -7.38
N GLY A 129 0.76 -15.14 -6.79
CA GLY A 129 0.81 -15.33 -5.34
C GLY A 129 -0.50 -15.79 -4.70
N THR A 130 -0.37 -16.41 -3.53
CA THR A 130 -1.47 -17.03 -2.78
C THR A 130 -2.52 -16.02 -2.32
N GLY A 131 -2.11 -14.81 -1.95
CA GLY A 131 -3.04 -13.75 -1.55
C GLY A 131 -4.00 -13.33 -2.68
N THR A 132 -3.54 -13.38 -3.93
CA THR A 132 -4.36 -13.12 -5.11
C THR A 132 -5.28 -14.30 -5.41
N ALA A 133 -4.76 -15.53 -5.35
CA ALA A 133 -5.54 -16.76 -5.56
C ALA A 133 -6.75 -16.85 -4.63
N ARG A 134 -6.57 -16.51 -3.34
CA ARG A 134 -7.60 -16.55 -2.29
C ARG A 134 -8.83 -15.68 -2.57
N VAL A 135 -8.73 -14.69 -3.46
CA VAL A 135 -9.89 -13.86 -3.84
C VAL A 135 -10.92 -14.68 -4.64
N PHE A 136 -10.47 -15.76 -5.29
CA PHE A 136 -11.32 -16.62 -6.12
C PHE A 136 -11.93 -17.80 -5.34
N ASP A 137 -11.49 -18.07 -4.09
CA ASP A 137 -11.91 -19.26 -3.32
C ASP A 137 -13.44 -19.40 -3.23
N GLU A 138 -14.14 -18.31 -2.86
CA GLU A 138 -15.60 -18.30 -2.74
C GLU A 138 -16.28 -18.53 -4.10
N VAL A 139 -15.80 -17.85 -5.15
CA VAL A 139 -16.38 -18.00 -6.49
C VAL A 139 -16.16 -19.41 -7.05
N MET A 140 -15.01 -20.02 -6.76
CA MET A 140 -14.68 -21.39 -7.19
C MET A 140 -15.49 -22.47 -6.47
N GLN A 141 -15.99 -22.20 -5.26
CA GLN A 141 -16.84 -23.15 -4.53
C GLN A 141 -18.24 -23.28 -5.13
N TYR A 142 -18.76 -22.20 -5.72
CA TYR A 142 -20.16 -22.13 -6.18
C TYR A 142 -20.31 -22.01 -7.69
N ASN A 143 -19.21 -21.90 -8.46
CA ASN A 143 -19.30 -21.85 -9.91
C ASN A 143 -19.44 -23.25 -10.53
N ASP A 144 -19.97 -23.28 -11.75
CA ASP A 144 -20.17 -24.45 -12.61
C ASP A 144 -18.92 -24.86 -13.42
N GLY A 145 -17.73 -24.45 -12.98
CA GLY A 145 -16.47 -24.58 -13.72
C GLY A 145 -16.24 -23.48 -14.76
N SER A 146 -17.03 -22.39 -14.73
CA SER A 146 -16.83 -21.20 -15.56
C SER A 146 -15.58 -20.39 -15.19
N LEU A 147 -15.02 -20.55 -13.98
CA LEU A 147 -13.79 -19.88 -13.59
C LEU A 147 -12.83 -20.85 -12.90
N GLU A 148 -11.61 -20.95 -13.43
CA GLU A 148 -10.55 -21.81 -12.93
C GLU A 148 -9.26 -21.03 -12.68
N VAL A 149 -8.72 -21.08 -11.47
CA VAL A 149 -7.33 -20.65 -11.20
C VAL A 149 -6.40 -21.81 -11.55
N ALA A 150 -5.83 -21.77 -12.75
CA ALA A 150 -5.13 -22.91 -13.34
C ALA A 150 -3.60 -22.78 -13.36
N PHE A 151 -3.06 -21.61 -12.99
CA PHE A 151 -1.61 -21.40 -12.96
C PHE A 151 -1.20 -20.39 -11.88
N SER A 152 -0.08 -20.69 -11.21
CA SER A 152 0.68 -19.75 -10.41
C SER A 152 2.17 -19.94 -10.73
N PRO A 153 2.95 -18.86 -10.90
CA PRO A 153 4.38 -18.97 -11.12
C PRO A 153 5.11 -19.48 -9.88
N SER A 154 6.34 -19.96 -10.08
CA SER A 154 7.25 -20.47 -9.05
C SER A 154 7.56 -19.46 -7.95
N LYS A 155 7.57 -18.17 -8.30
CA LYS A 155 7.68 -17.05 -7.35
C LYS A 155 6.59 -16.04 -7.64
N ALA A 156 6.03 -15.46 -6.57
CA ALA A 156 4.97 -14.46 -6.63
C ALA A 156 5.45 -13.08 -7.15
N MET A 157 6.00 -13.03 -8.37
CA MET A 157 6.40 -11.81 -9.06
C MET A 157 5.99 -11.87 -10.53
N GLY A 158 5.64 -10.71 -11.08
CA GLY A 158 5.22 -10.57 -12.48
C GLY A 158 6.23 -11.13 -13.50
N LYS A 159 7.53 -10.99 -13.25
CA LYS A 159 8.57 -11.52 -14.15
C LYS A 159 8.50 -13.04 -14.31
N PHE A 160 8.21 -13.78 -13.24
CA PHE A 160 8.09 -15.24 -13.28
C PHE A 160 6.79 -15.67 -13.94
N LEU A 161 5.69 -14.95 -13.68
CA LEU A 161 4.45 -15.13 -14.44
C LEU A 161 4.71 -15.00 -15.94
N ALA A 162 5.37 -13.91 -16.35
CA ALA A 162 5.66 -13.64 -17.75
C ALA A 162 6.55 -14.72 -18.37
N SER A 163 7.55 -15.26 -17.67
CA SER A 163 8.45 -16.29 -18.20
C SER A 163 7.89 -17.71 -18.15
N GLU A 164 7.00 -18.02 -17.22
CA GLU A 164 6.55 -19.39 -16.93
C GLU A 164 5.12 -19.69 -17.38
N LEU A 165 4.32 -18.68 -17.74
CA LEU A 165 2.94 -18.89 -18.19
C LEU A 165 2.91 -19.93 -19.33
N PRO A 166 2.11 -21.01 -19.23
CA PRO A 166 2.07 -22.04 -20.26
C PRO A 166 1.56 -21.49 -21.58
N ARG A 167 2.24 -21.82 -22.67
CA ARG A 167 1.87 -21.45 -24.04
C ARG A 167 1.80 -22.68 -24.92
N THR A 168 0.71 -22.84 -25.66
CA THR A 168 0.64 -23.78 -26.79
C THR A 168 1.30 -23.13 -28.01
N THR A 169 2.09 -23.89 -28.77
CA THR A 169 2.77 -23.36 -29.97
C THR A 169 1.95 -23.49 -31.24
N GLU A 170 0.79 -24.15 -31.17
CA GLU A 170 -0.03 -24.49 -32.33
C GLU A 170 -0.90 -23.32 -32.81
N THR A 171 -1.24 -22.39 -31.93
CA THR A 171 -2.12 -21.24 -32.21
C THR A 171 -1.63 -19.98 -31.51
N THR A 172 -2.09 -18.81 -31.97
CA THR A 172 -1.88 -17.55 -31.25
C THR A 172 -2.58 -17.63 -29.90
N CYS A 173 -1.81 -17.49 -28.82
CA CYS A 173 -2.31 -17.57 -27.46
C CYS A 173 -2.65 -16.16 -26.94
N LYS A 174 -3.95 -15.91 -26.71
CA LYS A 174 -4.48 -14.61 -26.29
C LYS A 174 -4.51 -14.49 -24.77
N VAL A 175 -4.00 -13.39 -24.25
CA VAL A 175 -3.96 -13.09 -22.82
C VAL A 175 -4.67 -11.77 -22.54
N LEU A 176 -5.67 -11.80 -21.65
CA LEU A 176 -6.19 -10.58 -21.04
C LEU A 176 -5.36 -10.25 -19.79
N TYR A 177 -4.95 -9.00 -19.66
CA TYR A 177 -4.25 -8.49 -18.49
C TYR A 177 -4.95 -7.25 -17.92
N PRO A 178 -5.95 -7.43 -17.02
CA PRO A 178 -6.51 -6.34 -16.23
C PRO A 178 -5.47 -5.90 -15.19
N ALA A 179 -5.02 -4.65 -15.31
CA ALA A 179 -3.91 -4.12 -14.54
C ALA A 179 -4.23 -2.77 -13.91
N SER A 180 -3.41 -2.37 -12.94
CA SER A 180 -3.41 -0.98 -12.49
C SER A 180 -2.83 -0.08 -13.58
N ALA A 181 -3.38 1.12 -13.80
CA ALA A 181 -2.76 2.15 -14.62
C ALA A 181 -1.34 2.54 -14.13
N LYS A 182 -1.01 2.25 -12.87
CA LYS A 182 0.32 2.46 -12.28
C LYS A 182 1.28 1.28 -12.44
N ALA A 183 0.80 0.12 -12.87
CA ALA A 183 1.66 -1.05 -13.06
C ALA A 183 2.55 -0.82 -14.28
N GLY A 184 3.83 -1.19 -14.18
CA GLY A 184 4.75 -1.16 -15.32
C GLY A 184 4.35 -2.13 -16.43
N HIS A 185 5.11 -2.10 -17.53
CA HIS A 185 4.83 -2.92 -18.72
C HIS A 185 5.58 -4.26 -18.73
N GLU A 186 6.27 -4.63 -17.64
CA GLU A 186 7.19 -5.78 -17.62
C GLU A 186 6.48 -7.10 -17.93
N ILE A 187 5.26 -7.28 -17.44
CA ILE A 187 4.46 -8.49 -17.70
C ILE A 187 3.95 -8.51 -19.14
N GLN A 188 3.42 -7.38 -19.61
CA GLN A 188 2.93 -7.25 -20.99
C GLN A 188 4.06 -7.51 -21.98
N ASN A 189 5.21 -6.88 -21.79
CA ASN A 189 6.38 -7.04 -22.64
C ASN A 189 6.91 -8.47 -22.55
N GLY A 190 7.13 -9.01 -21.36
CA GLY A 190 7.66 -10.37 -21.19
C GLY A 190 6.75 -11.47 -21.77
N LEU A 191 5.43 -11.29 -21.76
CA LEU A 191 4.50 -12.17 -22.45
C LEU A 191 4.53 -11.96 -23.96
N SER A 192 4.54 -10.72 -24.44
CA SER A 192 4.61 -10.40 -25.87
C SER A 192 5.91 -10.94 -26.50
N ASP A 193 7.03 -10.83 -25.80
CA ASP A 193 8.34 -11.35 -26.21
C ASP A 193 8.34 -12.89 -26.34
N ARG A 194 7.44 -13.57 -25.62
CA ARG A 194 7.22 -15.03 -25.73
C ARG A 194 6.15 -15.39 -26.78
N GLY A 195 5.64 -14.42 -27.52
CA GLY A 195 4.67 -14.60 -28.60
C GLY A 195 3.23 -14.81 -28.12
N PHE A 196 2.85 -14.25 -26.97
CA PHE A 196 1.45 -14.10 -26.59
C PHE A 196 0.85 -12.83 -27.22
N GLU A 197 -0.43 -12.88 -27.60
CA GLU A 197 -1.20 -11.69 -27.97
C GLU A 197 -1.82 -11.10 -26.69
N VAL A 198 -1.21 -10.02 -26.17
CA VAL A 198 -1.59 -9.46 -24.87
C VAL A 198 -2.54 -8.27 -25.04
N THR A 199 -3.76 -8.43 -24.55
CA THR A 199 -4.71 -7.32 -24.35
C THR A 199 -4.58 -6.82 -22.92
N ARG A 200 -3.92 -5.68 -22.73
CA ARG A 200 -3.86 -5.01 -21.42
C ARG A 200 -5.00 -4.01 -21.29
N LEU A 201 -5.72 -4.07 -20.16
CA LEU A 201 -6.70 -3.06 -19.78
C LEU A 201 -6.28 -2.45 -18.44
N ASN A 202 -6.12 -1.12 -18.38
CA ASN A 202 -5.87 -0.41 -17.13
C ASN A 202 -7.21 -0.16 -16.41
N THR A 203 -7.70 -1.17 -15.70
CA THR A 203 -9.06 -1.21 -15.13
C THR A 203 -9.18 -0.54 -13.77
N TYR A 204 -8.08 -0.15 -13.15
CA TYR A 204 -8.10 0.63 -11.91
C TYR A 204 -6.82 1.45 -11.77
N THR A 205 -6.82 2.41 -10.87
CA THR A 205 -5.59 3.10 -10.43
C THR A 205 -5.62 3.33 -8.93
N THR A 206 -4.44 3.39 -8.32
CA THR A 206 -4.30 3.73 -6.91
C THR A 206 -4.05 5.23 -6.79
N VAL A 207 -4.83 5.94 -5.99
CA VAL A 207 -4.63 7.38 -5.71
C VAL A 207 -4.43 7.61 -4.22
N PRO A 208 -3.67 8.65 -3.81
CA PRO A 208 -3.60 9.02 -2.40
C PRO A 208 -4.95 9.52 -1.89
N VAL A 209 -5.20 9.36 -0.60
CA VAL A 209 -6.29 10.07 0.10
C VAL A 209 -5.87 11.53 0.25
N GLN A 210 -6.77 12.47 -0.06
CA GLN A 210 -6.46 13.90 -0.07
C GLN A 210 -6.50 14.52 1.34
N ASP A 211 -7.51 14.14 2.13
CA ASP A 211 -7.74 14.72 3.45
C ASP A 211 -7.50 13.68 4.55
N VAL A 212 -6.45 13.90 5.33
CA VAL A 212 -6.17 13.14 6.55
C VAL A 212 -6.49 14.04 7.74
N ASP A 213 -7.35 13.57 8.64
CA ASP A 213 -7.73 14.30 9.84
C ASP A 213 -6.46 14.66 10.67
N PRO A 214 -6.19 15.95 10.92
CA PRO A 214 -5.05 16.39 11.71
C PRO A 214 -5.00 15.78 13.13
N LEU A 215 -6.16 15.49 13.72
CA LEU A 215 -6.27 14.86 15.04
C LEU A 215 -5.77 13.42 15.03
N ILE A 216 -5.86 12.73 13.89
CA ILE A 216 -5.37 11.37 13.68
C ILE A 216 -3.91 11.39 13.19
N LEU A 217 -3.54 12.39 12.38
CA LEU A 217 -2.20 12.52 11.83
C LEU A 217 -1.14 12.74 12.91
N LYS A 218 -1.42 13.60 13.91
CA LYS A 218 -0.46 13.91 14.98
C LYS A 218 -0.01 12.66 15.76
N PRO A 219 -0.90 11.81 16.30
CA PRO A 219 -0.48 10.57 16.94
C PRO A 219 0.14 9.58 15.94
N ALA A 220 -0.32 9.53 14.69
CA ALA A 220 0.28 8.66 13.66
C ALA A 220 1.76 8.96 13.44
N LEU A 221 2.14 10.24 13.30
CA LEU A 221 3.52 10.66 13.07
C LEU A 221 4.46 10.31 14.24
N SER A 222 3.89 10.12 15.44
CA SER A 222 4.63 9.72 16.63
C SER A 222 4.82 8.20 16.75
N ALA A 223 4.20 7.40 15.89
CA ALA A 223 4.27 5.95 15.96
C ALA A 223 5.67 5.44 15.59
N PRO A 224 6.24 4.49 16.35
CA PRO A 224 7.58 3.98 16.08
C PRO A 224 7.68 3.16 14.80
N VAL A 225 6.56 2.60 14.32
CA VAL A 225 6.50 1.80 13.09
C VAL A 225 5.33 2.24 12.22
N VAL A 226 5.56 2.23 10.90
CA VAL A 226 4.51 2.42 9.89
C VAL A 226 4.51 1.23 8.95
N ALA A 227 3.37 0.56 8.87
CA ALA A 227 3.16 -0.59 8.01
C ALA A 227 2.65 -0.13 6.63
N VAL A 228 3.41 -0.42 5.57
CA VAL A 228 3.08 -0.05 4.18
C VAL A 228 2.99 -1.28 3.29
N ALA A 229 1.89 -1.39 2.54
CA ALA A 229 1.66 -2.52 1.64
C ALA A 229 2.05 -2.26 0.18
N SER A 230 2.44 -1.03 -0.17
CA SER A 230 2.79 -0.68 -1.55
C SER A 230 3.70 0.55 -1.61
N PRO A 231 4.45 0.73 -2.71
CA PRO A 231 5.17 1.98 -2.97
C PRO A 231 4.26 3.21 -3.00
N SER A 232 2.98 3.07 -3.37
CA SER A 232 2.01 4.17 -3.36
C SER A 232 1.65 4.61 -1.93
N ALA A 233 1.38 3.65 -1.03
CA ALA A 233 1.13 3.94 0.38
C ALA A 233 2.35 4.57 1.06
N LEU A 234 3.55 4.06 0.73
CA LEU A 234 4.81 4.63 1.20
C LEU A 234 4.99 6.09 0.78
N ARG A 235 4.79 6.42 -0.51
CA ARG A 235 4.88 7.81 -0.99
C ARG A 235 3.86 8.72 -0.30
N ALA A 236 2.63 8.25 -0.13
CA ALA A 236 1.59 9.00 0.57
C ALA A 236 1.99 9.27 2.03
N TRP A 237 2.56 8.28 2.72
CA TRP A 237 3.10 8.46 4.07
C TRP A 237 4.24 9.48 4.12
N LEU A 238 5.23 9.38 3.23
CA LEU A 238 6.38 10.28 3.22
C LEU A 238 5.99 11.74 2.95
N ASN A 239 4.96 11.97 2.13
CA ASN A 239 4.41 13.31 1.91
C ASN A 239 3.77 13.92 3.17
N LEU A 240 3.25 13.09 4.08
CA LEU A 240 2.72 13.53 5.37
C LEU A 240 3.85 13.70 6.38
N ALA A 241 4.80 12.76 6.41
CA ALA A 241 5.92 12.75 7.34
C ALA A 241 6.92 13.88 7.09
N SER A 242 7.02 14.40 5.86
CA SER A 242 7.86 15.56 5.53
C SER A 242 7.43 16.86 6.23
N GLN A 243 6.24 16.89 6.84
CA GLN A 243 5.78 18.00 7.67
C GLN A 243 6.44 18.04 9.05
N VAL A 244 7.23 17.02 9.40
CA VAL A 244 7.93 16.91 10.69
C VAL A 244 9.42 16.80 10.46
N ASP A 245 10.20 17.59 11.21
CA ASP A 245 11.66 17.52 11.17
C ASP A 245 12.16 16.15 11.66
N ASN A 246 13.12 15.56 10.95
CA ASN A 246 13.81 14.33 11.32
C ASN A 246 12.92 13.10 11.57
N TRP A 247 11.84 12.92 10.79
CA TRP A 247 11.08 11.66 10.83
C TRP A 247 11.98 10.48 10.43
N GLY A 248 12.32 9.61 11.39
CA GLY A 248 13.30 8.52 11.24
C GLY A 248 12.82 7.18 11.77
N ASN A 249 11.50 7.01 11.89
CA ASN A 249 10.87 5.81 12.43
C ASN A 249 10.92 4.65 11.42
N ALA A 250 10.61 3.43 11.89
CA ALA A 250 10.75 2.25 11.06
C ALA A 250 9.60 2.10 10.06
N ILE A 251 9.93 1.63 8.86
CA ILE A 251 8.97 1.22 7.84
C ILE A 251 8.93 -0.30 7.77
N ALA A 252 7.76 -0.88 8.07
CA ALA A 252 7.49 -2.29 7.86
C ALA A 252 6.76 -2.49 6.51
N CYS A 253 7.50 -2.94 5.50
CA CYS A 253 6.99 -3.21 4.17
C CYS A 253 6.41 -4.63 4.10
N ILE A 254 5.28 -4.80 3.39
CA ILE A 254 4.68 -6.13 3.15
C ILE A 254 5.58 -7.09 2.35
N GLY A 255 6.57 -6.56 1.62
CA GLY A 255 7.48 -7.35 0.79
C GLY A 255 8.53 -6.53 0.06
N GLU A 256 9.37 -7.24 -0.70
CA GLU A 256 10.60 -6.75 -1.32
C GLU A 256 10.39 -5.57 -2.28
N THR A 257 9.31 -5.55 -3.05
CA THR A 257 9.01 -4.43 -3.98
C THR A 257 8.84 -3.12 -3.24
N THR A 258 8.11 -3.13 -2.13
CA THR A 258 7.89 -1.93 -1.30
C THR A 258 9.15 -1.55 -0.54
N ALA A 259 9.90 -2.52 -0.02
CA ALA A 259 11.18 -2.29 0.64
C ALA A 259 12.22 -1.67 -0.31
N SER A 260 12.26 -2.13 -1.56
CA SER A 260 13.13 -1.57 -2.60
C SER A 260 12.77 -0.12 -2.91
N ALA A 261 11.47 0.23 -2.92
CA ALA A 261 11.05 1.62 -3.03
C ALA A 261 11.49 2.46 -1.83
N ALA A 262 11.34 1.94 -0.60
CA ALA A 262 11.82 2.61 0.62
C ALA A 262 13.34 2.87 0.60
N LYS A 263 14.15 1.91 0.15
CA LYS A 263 15.61 2.09 -0.01
C LYS A 263 15.93 3.20 -1.01
N LYS A 264 15.21 3.27 -2.13
CA LYS A 264 15.37 4.33 -3.14
C LYS A 264 15.01 5.73 -2.62
N PHE A 265 14.14 5.82 -1.62
CA PHE A 265 13.82 7.06 -0.91
C PHE A 265 14.83 7.41 0.20
N GLY A 266 15.90 6.62 0.36
CA GLY A 266 16.96 6.89 1.35
C GLY A 266 16.58 6.51 2.80
N LEU A 267 15.48 5.77 2.99
CA LEU A 267 15.08 5.31 4.32
C LEU A 267 16.04 4.23 4.83
N LYS A 268 16.34 4.26 6.12
CA LYS A 268 17.37 3.39 6.74
C LYS A 268 16.75 2.23 7.51
N SER A 269 15.69 2.48 8.27
CA SER A 269 15.02 1.47 9.11
C SER A 269 13.89 0.79 8.34
N ILE A 270 14.24 -0.18 7.49
CA ILE A 270 13.29 -0.87 6.60
C ILE A 270 13.24 -2.36 6.97
N TYR A 271 12.04 -2.84 7.28
CA TYR A 271 11.75 -4.24 7.64
C TYR A 271 10.81 -4.84 6.60
N TYR A 272 11.05 -6.08 6.18
CA TYR A 272 10.19 -6.81 5.26
C TYR A 272 10.47 -8.30 5.32
N PRO A 273 9.47 -9.16 5.07
CA PRO A 273 9.68 -10.60 5.14
C PRO A 273 10.36 -11.13 3.88
N SER A 274 11.13 -12.21 4.03
CA SER A 274 11.65 -13.00 2.90
C SER A 274 10.52 -13.69 2.12
N HIS A 275 9.46 -14.09 2.82
CA HIS A 275 8.24 -14.66 2.24
C HIS A 275 7.07 -13.67 2.40
N PRO A 276 6.58 -13.06 1.30
CA PRO A 276 5.49 -12.10 1.37
C PRO A 276 4.20 -12.78 1.82
N GLY A 277 3.47 -12.13 2.72
CA GLY A 277 2.25 -12.66 3.32
C GLY A 277 1.86 -11.89 4.57
N LEU A 278 0.66 -12.17 5.10
CA LEU A 278 0.19 -11.52 6.32
C LEU A 278 1.10 -11.83 7.50
N ASP A 279 1.45 -13.11 7.69
CA ASP A 279 2.21 -13.57 8.85
C ASP A 279 3.63 -13.00 8.85
N GLY A 280 4.34 -13.09 7.73
CA GLY A 280 5.67 -12.48 7.60
C GLY A 280 5.65 -10.95 7.75
N TRP A 281 4.57 -10.29 7.33
CA TRP A 281 4.44 -8.84 7.53
C TRP A 281 4.22 -8.48 9.00
N VAL A 282 3.42 -9.27 9.74
CA VAL A 282 3.27 -9.15 11.19
C VAL A 282 4.63 -9.33 11.88
N GLU A 283 5.39 -10.36 11.52
CA GLU A 283 6.73 -10.60 12.08
C GLU A 283 7.67 -9.41 11.84
N SER A 284 7.65 -8.82 10.64
CA SER A 284 8.45 -7.65 10.29
C SER A 284 8.06 -6.41 11.12
N ILE A 285 6.78 -6.24 11.43
CA ILE A 285 6.30 -5.17 12.31
C ILE A 285 6.80 -5.39 13.73
N LEU A 286 6.69 -6.62 14.24
CA LEU A 286 7.15 -6.97 15.59
C LEU A 286 8.67 -6.81 15.73
N GLU A 287 9.44 -7.17 14.70
CA GLU A 287 10.88 -6.94 14.65
C GLU A 287 11.22 -5.45 14.70
N ALA A 288 10.54 -4.64 13.90
CA ALA A 288 10.70 -3.18 13.91
C ALA A 288 10.40 -2.57 15.29
N LEU A 289 9.34 -3.04 15.96
CA LEU A 289 8.97 -2.61 17.31
C LEU A 289 10.04 -2.99 18.34
N ARG A 290 10.57 -4.22 18.30
CA ARG A 290 11.65 -4.66 19.19
C ARG A 290 12.91 -3.84 19.01
N ALA A 291 13.30 -3.57 17.77
CA ALA A 291 14.48 -2.77 17.46
C ALA A 291 14.33 -1.32 17.92
N HIS A 292 13.11 -0.75 17.85
CA HIS A 292 12.84 0.59 18.39
C HIS A 292 12.92 0.64 19.93
N GLY A 293 12.54 -0.44 20.62
CA GLY A 293 12.58 -0.53 22.08
C GLY A 293 13.97 -0.77 22.68
N GLN A 294 14.98 -1.10 21.87
CA GLN A 294 16.36 -1.28 22.35
C GLN A 294 17.06 0.07 22.55
N PRO A 295 17.81 0.28 23.65
CA PRO A 295 18.59 1.50 23.83
C PRO A 295 19.64 1.60 22.72
N LYS A 296 19.69 2.74 22.03
CA LYS A 296 20.78 3.03 21.09
C LYS A 296 22.07 3.11 21.90
N GLU A 297 23.00 2.16 21.69
CA GLU A 297 24.35 2.28 22.26
C GLU A 297 24.93 3.64 21.88
N ALA A 298 25.33 4.40 22.90
CA ALA A 298 26.00 5.67 22.67
C ALA A 298 27.30 5.40 21.91
N PRO A 299 27.65 6.21 20.89
CA PRO A 299 28.95 6.08 20.25
C PRO A 299 30.03 6.23 21.34
N GLY A 300 30.86 5.20 21.50
CA GLY A 300 31.95 5.20 22.47
C GLY A 300 32.79 6.45 22.33
N CYS A 301 32.96 7.16 23.45
CA CYS A 301 33.86 8.30 23.58
C CYS A 301 35.31 7.93 23.25
#